data_AF-A0A0L0FKM1-F1
#
_entry.id   AF-A0A0L0FKM1-F1
#
_cell.length_a   1.000
_cell.length_b   1.000
_cell.length_c   1.000
_cell.angle_alpha   90.00
_cell.angle_beta   90.00
_cell.angle_gamma   90.00
#
_symmetry.space_group_name_H-M   'P 1'
#
loop_
_entity.id
_entity.type
_entity.pdbx_description
1 polymer ?
#
loop_
_entity_poly.entity_id
_entity_poly.type
_entity_poly.pdbx_seq_one_letter_code
_entity_poly.pdbx_strand_id
1 'polypeptide(L)'
;MLFLTLLKVRRFDCAEDNPDKDVLKRAFSQGSCLYIVIGAGAPSKIRKEDLYEIDVTIPSALANEARVNGIRALTLLGSTGPDINATYSAWTGTIAGGGYYRHCKGQVEENIKQLNFESTNLMRPACLLGNTNTPKLAEIAIKAFNFITPVKLQGIEVTTLAQKMIKATNL
;
A
#
# COMPACT_ATOMS: atom_id res chain seq x y z
N MET A 1 4.32 7.38 19.01
CA MET A 1 4.11 8.84 18.95
C MET A 1 5.44 9.58 18.86
N LEU A 2 6.24 9.33 17.82
CA LEU A 2 7.41 10.13 17.46
C LEU A 2 7.71 9.80 15.98
N PHE A 3 8.09 10.81 15.18
CA PHE A 3 8.30 10.77 13.71
C PHE A 3 7.14 11.16 12.77
N LEU A 4 6.29 12.12 13.14
CA LEU A 4 5.44 12.82 12.16
C LEU A 4 5.59 14.34 12.14
N THR A 5 6.63 14.90 12.77
CA THR A 5 6.72 16.35 13.04
C THR A 5 7.51 17.16 11.99
N LEU A 6 7.81 16.63 10.79
CA LEU A 6 8.60 17.38 9.79
C LEU A 6 7.99 17.53 8.40
N LEU A 7 6.73 17.14 8.22
CA LEU A 7 5.94 17.57 7.08
C LEU A 7 4.62 18.10 7.59
N LYS A 8 4.09 19.15 6.96
CA LYS A 8 2.72 19.61 7.16
C LYS A 8 1.75 18.61 6.49
N VAL A 9 1.92 17.32 6.76
CA VAL A 9 1.01 16.23 6.39
C VAL A 9 -0.10 16.29 7.43
N ARG A 10 -1.23 16.90 7.06
CA ARG A 10 -2.45 16.69 7.85
C ARG A 10 -2.84 15.22 7.67
N ARG A 11 -2.67 14.46 8.75
CA ARG A 11 -3.21 13.11 8.87
C ARG A 11 -4.74 13.23 8.88
N PHE A 12 -5.37 12.88 7.77
CA PHE A 12 -6.80 12.59 7.76
C PHE A 12 -6.92 11.09 7.97
N ASP A 13 -7.30 10.70 9.19
CA ASP A 13 -7.71 9.33 9.47
C ASP A 13 -9.09 9.11 8.83
N CYS A 14 -9.14 8.85 7.52
CA CYS A 14 -10.35 8.40 6.81
C CYS A 14 -10.59 6.91 7.07
N ALA A 15 -10.46 6.47 8.32
CA ALA A 15 -10.63 5.08 8.74
C ALA A 15 -12.12 4.76 8.99
N GLU A 16 -13.01 5.23 8.12
CA GLU A 16 -14.42 4.84 8.10
C GLU A 16 -14.66 4.01 6.84
N ASP A 17 -15.50 2.98 6.95
CA ASP A 17 -15.78 2.02 5.86
C ASP A 17 -16.39 2.68 4.60
N ASN A 18 -16.76 3.96 4.68
CA ASN A 18 -17.15 4.80 3.55
C ASN A 18 -17.06 6.29 3.96
N PRO A 19 -15.91 6.96 3.80
CA PRO A 19 -15.78 8.35 4.22
C PRO A 19 -16.72 9.24 3.40
N ASP A 20 -17.48 10.09 4.08
CA ASP A 20 -18.39 11.05 3.45
C ASP A 20 -17.68 11.83 2.34
N LYS A 21 -18.30 11.90 1.16
CA LYS A 21 -17.76 12.60 -0.03
C LYS A 21 -17.41 14.05 0.28
N ASP A 22 -18.16 14.70 1.17
CA ASP A 22 -17.88 16.08 1.58
C ASP A 22 -16.62 16.18 2.46
N VAL A 23 -16.33 15.15 3.25
CA VAL A 23 -15.09 15.06 4.04
C VAL A 23 -13.91 14.82 3.12
N LEU A 24 -14.03 13.89 2.17
CA LEU A 24 -12.99 13.62 1.16
C LEU A 24 -12.68 14.87 0.33
N LYS A 25 -13.72 15.57 -0.14
CA LYS A 25 -13.56 16.80 -0.91
C LYS A 25 -12.78 17.87 -0.15
N ARG A 26 -13.09 18.09 1.14
CA ARG A 26 -12.35 19.02 2.01
C ARG A 26 -10.91 18.59 2.27
N ALA A 27 -10.67 17.28 2.39
CA ALA A 27 -9.33 16.74 2.58
C ALA A 27 -8.47 16.94 1.31
N PHE A 28 -9.02 16.62 0.14
CA PHE A 28 -8.32 16.74 -1.14
C PHE A 28 -8.11 18.18 -1.59
N SER A 29 -9.03 19.09 -1.28
CA SER A 29 -8.87 20.52 -1.62
C SER A 29 -7.68 21.21 -0.93
N GLN A 30 -7.08 20.56 0.07
CA GLN A 30 -5.95 21.10 0.84
C GLN A 30 -4.62 20.38 0.53
N GLY A 31 -4.64 19.31 -0.26
CA GLY A 31 -3.48 18.48 -0.56
C GLY A 31 -3.08 18.56 -2.03
N SER A 32 -1.84 18.20 -2.33
CA SER A 32 -1.34 17.98 -3.70
C SER A 32 -1.02 16.52 -4.00
N CYS A 33 -0.94 15.68 -2.94
CA CYS A 33 -0.46 14.31 -2.99
C CYS A 33 -1.36 13.39 -2.14
N LEU A 34 -1.60 12.16 -2.61
CA LEU A 34 -2.28 11.09 -1.87
C LEU A 34 -1.31 9.94 -1.59
N TYR A 35 -1.33 9.40 -0.37
CA TYR A 35 -0.62 8.18 0.00
C TYR A 35 -1.63 7.11 0.43
N ILE A 36 -1.67 6.00 -0.29
CA ILE A 36 -2.53 4.86 0.02
C ILE A 36 -1.65 3.78 0.69
N VAL A 37 -1.85 3.60 2.00
CA VAL A 37 -1.12 2.62 2.82
C VAL A 37 -2.04 1.57 3.46
N ILE A 38 -3.31 1.55 3.06
CA ILE A 38 -4.29 0.56 3.51
C ILE A 38 -4.04 -0.80 2.85
N GLY A 39 -4.33 -1.87 3.60
CA GLY A 39 -4.28 -3.25 3.13
C GLY A 39 -4.59 -4.20 4.29
N ALA A 40 -5.02 -5.40 3.97
CA ALA A 40 -5.32 -6.41 4.98
C ALA A 40 -4.05 -6.82 5.75
N GLY A 41 -4.05 -6.65 7.08
CA GLY A 41 -2.90 -6.99 7.93
C GLY A 41 -2.69 -8.50 8.12
N ALA A 42 -3.74 -9.30 7.99
CA ALA A 42 -3.69 -10.75 8.09
C ALA A 42 -4.49 -11.38 6.94
N PRO A 43 -4.02 -11.28 5.69
CA PRO A 43 -4.77 -11.71 4.53
C PRO A 43 -5.15 -13.18 4.65
N SER A 44 -4.36 -14.05 5.30
CA SER A 44 -4.70 -15.47 5.46
C SER A 44 -5.92 -15.75 6.35
N LYS A 45 -6.44 -14.75 7.07
CA LYS A 45 -7.50 -14.90 8.09
C LYS A 45 -8.83 -14.28 7.71
N ILE A 46 -8.95 -13.72 6.51
CA ILE A 46 -10.17 -13.03 6.04
C ILE A 46 -10.77 -13.74 4.85
N ARG A 47 -11.97 -13.33 4.41
CA ARG A 47 -12.57 -13.88 3.19
C ARG A 47 -11.99 -13.21 1.95
N LYS A 48 -12.20 -13.80 0.77
CA LYS A 48 -11.72 -13.24 -0.50
C LYS A 48 -12.36 -11.90 -0.79
N GLU A 49 -13.65 -11.79 -0.51
CA GLU A 49 -14.45 -10.59 -0.74
C GLU A 49 -13.95 -9.45 0.16
N ASP A 50 -13.68 -9.74 1.43
CA ASP A 50 -13.13 -8.75 2.37
C ASP A 50 -11.73 -8.30 1.96
N LEU A 51 -10.88 -9.23 1.48
CA LEU A 51 -9.57 -8.90 0.94
C LEU A 51 -9.69 -8.00 -0.29
N TYR A 52 -10.59 -8.32 -1.22
CA TYR A 52 -10.80 -7.52 -2.42
C TYR A 52 -11.30 -6.12 -2.08
N GLU A 53 -12.23 -6.02 -1.13
CA GLU A 53 -12.76 -4.73 -0.68
C GLU A 53 -11.66 -3.83 -0.10
N ILE A 54 -10.86 -4.39 0.81
CA ILE A 54 -9.80 -3.67 1.52
C ILE A 54 -8.62 -3.33 0.60
N ASP A 55 -8.18 -4.27 -0.23
CA ASP A 55 -6.95 -4.12 -1.03
C ASP A 55 -7.19 -3.62 -2.46
N VAL A 56 -8.44 -3.61 -2.95
CA VAL A 56 -8.78 -3.15 -4.31
C VAL A 56 -9.85 -2.06 -4.29
N THR A 57 -11.05 -2.34 -3.79
CA THR A 57 -12.21 -1.43 -3.92
C THR A 57 -11.92 -0.09 -3.26
N ILE A 58 -11.62 -0.09 -1.96
CA ILE A 58 -11.41 1.13 -1.17
C ILE A 58 -10.24 1.97 -1.74
N PRO A 59 -9.03 1.40 -1.97
CA PRO A 59 -7.93 2.12 -2.62
C PRO A 59 -8.29 2.74 -3.98
N SER A 60 -9.01 1.99 -4.84
CA SER A 60 -9.35 2.44 -6.19
C SER A 60 -10.34 3.60 -6.14
N ALA A 61 -11.35 3.51 -5.26
CA ALA A 61 -12.32 4.57 -5.03
C ALA A 61 -11.64 5.85 -4.52
N LEU A 62 -10.77 5.73 -3.51
CA LEU A 62 -10.00 6.86 -2.98
C LEU A 62 -9.12 7.51 -4.04
N ALA A 63 -8.44 6.72 -4.86
CA ALA A 63 -7.61 7.23 -5.95
C ALA A 63 -8.47 7.98 -6.98
N ASN A 64 -9.62 7.44 -7.37
CA ASN A 64 -10.52 8.10 -8.30
C ASN A 64 -11.04 9.44 -7.76
N GLU A 65 -11.53 9.46 -6.51
CA GLU A 65 -12.01 10.70 -5.87
C GLU A 65 -10.89 11.74 -5.74
N ALA A 66 -9.67 11.32 -5.35
CA ALA A 66 -8.52 12.22 -5.29
C ALA A 66 -8.20 12.83 -6.66
N ARG A 67 -8.25 12.02 -7.73
CA ARG A 67 -7.99 12.48 -9.10
C ARG A 67 -9.01 13.52 -9.57
N VAL A 68 -10.30 13.31 -9.26
CA VAL A 68 -11.39 14.25 -9.57
C VAL A 68 -11.25 15.56 -8.79
N ASN A 69 -10.72 15.50 -7.57
CA ASN A 69 -10.50 16.67 -6.72
C ASN A 69 -9.12 17.36 -6.93
N GLY A 70 -8.40 17.03 -8.01
CA GLY A 70 -7.20 17.76 -8.42
C GLY A 70 -5.91 17.35 -7.72
N ILE A 71 -5.88 16.22 -7.01
CA ILE A 71 -4.62 15.63 -6.53
C ILE A 71 -3.75 15.27 -7.73
N ARG A 72 -2.47 15.67 -7.69
CA ARG A 72 -1.54 15.55 -8.81
C ARG A 72 -0.60 14.36 -8.68
N ALA A 73 -0.23 14.00 -7.45
CA ALA A 73 0.62 12.85 -7.18
C ALA A 73 -0.08 11.79 -6.33
N LEU A 74 0.18 10.51 -6.63
CA LEU A 74 -0.29 9.39 -5.83
C LEU A 74 0.86 8.43 -5.55
N THR A 75 0.95 7.96 -4.30
CA THR A 75 1.80 6.84 -3.92
C THR A 75 0.98 5.71 -3.33
N LEU A 76 1.09 4.51 -3.91
CA LEU A 76 0.49 3.29 -3.39
C LEU A 76 1.57 2.42 -2.73
N LEU A 77 1.28 1.95 -1.51
CA LEU A 77 2.02 0.87 -0.87
C LEU A 77 1.46 -0.48 -1.35
N GLY A 78 2.14 -1.06 -2.35
CA GLY A 78 1.85 -2.40 -2.86
C GLY A 78 2.61 -3.50 -2.12
N SER A 79 2.84 -4.61 -2.81
CA SER A 79 3.68 -5.71 -2.32
C SER A 79 4.59 -6.21 -3.43
N THR A 80 5.56 -7.06 -3.09
CA THR A 80 6.35 -7.76 -4.11
C THR A 80 5.49 -8.73 -4.93
N GLY A 81 5.74 -8.78 -6.24
CA GLY A 81 5.13 -9.72 -7.18
C GLY A 81 3.63 -9.52 -7.46
N PRO A 82 3.10 -8.29 -7.62
CA PRO A 82 1.71 -8.10 -8.01
C PRO A 82 1.48 -8.66 -9.41
N ASP A 83 0.33 -9.28 -9.64
CA ASP A 83 0.03 -10.00 -10.88
C ASP A 83 -1.48 -10.13 -11.07
N ILE A 84 -2.02 -9.32 -11.97
CA ILE A 84 -3.45 -9.26 -12.28
C ILE A 84 -3.99 -10.59 -12.83
N ASN A 85 -3.14 -11.45 -13.38
CA ASN A 85 -3.54 -12.76 -13.92
C ASN A 85 -3.40 -13.88 -12.90
N ALA A 86 -2.87 -13.59 -11.70
CA ALA A 86 -2.69 -14.60 -10.68
C ALA A 86 -4.06 -15.13 -10.21
N THR A 87 -4.20 -16.44 -10.12
CA THR A 87 -5.45 -17.06 -9.71
C THR A 87 -5.34 -17.63 -8.29
N TYR A 88 -6.49 -17.79 -7.64
CA TYR A 88 -6.55 -18.51 -6.39
C TYR A 88 -6.07 -19.96 -6.59
N SER A 89 -5.06 -20.38 -5.83
CA SER A 89 -4.61 -21.77 -5.82
C SER A 89 -5.31 -22.51 -4.68
N ALA A 90 -6.17 -23.47 -5.03
CA ALA A 90 -6.79 -24.35 -4.04
C ALA A 90 -5.74 -25.22 -3.32
N TRP A 91 -4.63 -25.54 -3.99
CA TRP A 91 -3.54 -26.34 -3.44
C TRP A 91 -2.81 -25.65 -2.28
N THR A 92 -2.57 -24.34 -2.36
CA THR A 92 -1.88 -23.61 -1.28
C THR A 92 -2.82 -23.29 -0.11
N GLY A 93 -4.13 -23.52 -0.26
CA GLY A 93 -5.15 -23.45 0.79
C GLY A 93 -5.33 -22.07 1.44
N THR A 94 -4.58 -21.05 1.02
CA THR A 94 -4.60 -19.73 1.65
C THR A 94 -4.64 -18.63 0.60
N ILE A 95 -5.36 -17.55 0.92
CA ILE A 95 -5.41 -16.36 0.08
C ILE A 95 -4.11 -15.53 0.18
N ALA A 96 -3.37 -15.61 1.29
CA ALA A 96 -2.10 -14.91 1.50
C ALA A 96 -0.91 -15.53 0.76
N GLY A 97 -0.82 -16.87 0.72
CA GLY A 97 0.23 -17.60 0.01
C GLY A 97 -0.16 -18.02 -1.40
N GLY A 98 -1.38 -17.67 -1.84
CA GLY A 98 -1.92 -17.98 -3.15
C GLY A 98 -1.84 -16.80 -4.12
N GLY A 99 -2.18 -17.04 -5.40
CA GLY A 99 -2.21 -16.00 -6.41
C GLY A 99 -3.28 -14.93 -6.18
N TYR A 100 -4.30 -15.17 -5.36
CA TYR A 100 -5.38 -14.20 -5.17
C TYR A 100 -4.95 -12.90 -4.47
N TYR A 101 -4.04 -12.95 -3.48
CA TYR A 101 -3.47 -11.73 -2.90
C TYR A 101 -2.64 -10.95 -3.93
N ARG A 102 -1.83 -11.66 -4.75
CA ARG A 102 -1.06 -11.05 -5.85
C ARG A 102 -1.97 -10.43 -6.91
N HIS A 103 -3.12 -11.05 -7.16
CA HIS A 103 -4.18 -10.52 -8.02
C HIS A 103 -4.76 -9.23 -7.47
N CYS A 104 -5.17 -9.19 -6.20
CA CYS A 104 -5.70 -7.97 -5.59
C CYS A 104 -4.67 -6.83 -5.68
N LYS A 105 -3.41 -7.09 -5.30
CA LYS A 105 -2.32 -6.12 -5.39
C LYS A 105 -1.98 -5.71 -6.83
N GLY A 106 -2.16 -6.60 -7.82
CA GLY A 106 -2.00 -6.26 -9.24
C GLY A 106 -3.17 -5.44 -9.78
N GLN A 107 -4.39 -5.80 -9.40
CA GLN A 107 -5.61 -5.14 -9.86
C GLN A 107 -5.66 -3.68 -9.40
N VAL A 108 -5.36 -3.41 -8.12
CA VAL A 108 -5.35 -2.03 -7.60
C VAL A 108 -4.28 -1.17 -8.27
N GLU A 109 -3.11 -1.73 -8.56
CA GLU A 109 -2.05 -1.01 -9.28
C GLU A 109 -2.50 -0.64 -10.70
N GLU A 110 -3.20 -1.55 -11.38
CA GLU A 110 -3.71 -1.30 -12.73
C GLU A 110 -4.81 -0.23 -12.75
N ASN A 111 -5.77 -0.32 -11.81
CA ASN A 111 -6.80 0.69 -11.63
C ASN A 111 -6.20 2.09 -11.43
N ILE A 112 -5.16 2.19 -10.59
CA ILE A 112 -4.48 3.46 -10.32
C ILE A 112 -3.74 4.00 -11.54
N LYS A 113 -3.04 3.15 -12.30
CA LYS A 113 -2.34 3.58 -13.52
C LYS A 113 -3.30 4.20 -14.53
N GLN A 114 -4.50 3.65 -14.66
CA GLN A 114 -5.52 4.15 -15.59
C GLN A 114 -6.01 5.58 -15.27
N LEU A 115 -5.84 6.03 -14.02
CA LEU A 115 -6.23 7.38 -13.60
C LEU A 115 -5.25 8.47 -14.07
N ASN A 116 -4.06 8.10 -14.56
CA ASN A 116 -3.07 9.00 -15.16
C ASN A 116 -2.81 10.26 -14.32
N PHE A 117 -2.40 10.08 -13.05
CA PHE A 117 -1.87 11.17 -12.24
C PHE A 117 -0.58 11.73 -12.86
N GLU A 118 -0.25 12.99 -12.57
CA GLU A 118 1.01 13.61 -13.01
C GLU A 118 2.23 12.85 -12.46
N SER A 119 2.11 12.30 -11.25
CA SER A 119 3.10 11.41 -10.66
C SER A 119 2.43 10.21 -9.99
N THR A 120 2.77 9.01 -10.43
CA THR A 120 2.26 7.75 -9.86
C THR A 120 3.43 6.91 -9.35
N ASN A 121 3.45 6.64 -8.06
CA ASN A 121 4.52 5.91 -7.38
C ASN A 121 4.00 4.59 -6.79
N LEU A 122 4.40 3.46 -7.37
CA LEU A 122 4.02 2.12 -6.90
C LEU A 122 5.16 1.50 -6.09
N MET A 123 5.04 1.53 -4.77
CA MET A 123 6.08 1.05 -3.85
C MET A 123 5.84 -0.42 -3.51
N ARG A 124 6.75 -1.31 -3.91
CA ARG A 124 6.61 -2.77 -3.77
C ARG A 124 7.66 -3.36 -2.81
N PRO A 125 7.50 -3.21 -1.49
CA PRO A 125 8.41 -3.80 -0.53
C PRO A 125 8.22 -5.33 -0.45
N ALA A 126 9.32 -6.06 -0.26
CA ALA A 126 9.29 -7.51 -0.02
C ALA A 126 8.95 -7.85 1.43
N CYS A 127 9.53 -7.13 2.38
CA CYS A 127 9.25 -7.28 3.81
C CYS A 127 9.40 -5.92 4.50
N LEU A 128 8.49 -5.60 5.42
CA LEU A 128 8.56 -4.41 6.25
C LEU A 128 9.26 -4.75 7.57
N LEU A 129 10.47 -4.23 7.75
CA LEU A 129 11.28 -4.40 8.95
C LEU A 129 10.98 -3.29 9.95
N GLY A 130 10.93 -3.62 11.24
CA GLY A 130 10.61 -2.66 12.30
C GLY A 130 9.12 -2.40 12.52
N ASN A 131 8.22 -3.19 11.92
CA ASN A 131 6.80 -3.19 12.24
C ASN A 131 6.52 -4.10 13.46
N THR A 132 5.55 -3.74 14.30
CA THR A 132 5.15 -4.50 15.50
C THR A 132 4.70 -5.94 15.18
N ASN A 133 4.29 -6.19 13.92
CA ASN A 133 3.86 -7.49 13.43
C ASN A 133 5.00 -8.42 12.98
N THR A 134 6.23 -7.93 12.85
CA THR A 134 7.39 -8.74 12.45
C THR A 134 8.12 -9.22 13.71
N PRO A 135 8.15 -10.53 14.00
CA PRO A 135 8.85 -11.05 15.18
C PRO A 135 10.33 -10.66 15.12
N LYS A 136 10.90 -10.19 16.23
CA LYS A 136 12.33 -9.78 16.30
C LYS A 136 13.29 -10.87 15.81
N LEU A 137 12.97 -12.14 16.05
CA LEU A 137 13.75 -13.28 15.54
C LEU A 137 13.72 -13.39 14.01
N ALA A 138 12.55 -13.17 13.39
CA ALA A 138 12.43 -13.15 11.94
C ALA A 138 13.22 -11.96 11.36
N GLU A 139 13.23 -10.81 12.04
CA GLU A 139 13.99 -9.65 11.61
C GLU A 139 15.50 -9.90 11.61
N ILE A 140 16.02 -10.57 12.65
CA ILE A 140 17.45 -10.95 12.73
C ILE A 140 17.79 -11.95 11.62
N ALA A 141 16.95 -12.96 11.39
CA ALA A 141 17.15 -13.94 10.34
C ALA A 141 17.14 -13.29 8.94
N ILE A 142 16.17 -12.40 8.67
CA ILE A 142 16.09 -11.67 7.39
C ILE A 142 17.32 -10.77 7.20
N LYS A 143 17.76 -10.05 8.24
CA LYS A 143 18.97 -9.22 8.18
C LYS A 143 20.23 -10.05 7.90
N ALA A 144 20.36 -11.23 8.48
CA ALA A 144 21.46 -12.15 8.21
C ALA A 144 21.42 -12.69 6.77
N PHE A 145 20.22 -13.00 6.24
CA PHE A 145 20.03 -13.47 4.87
C PHE A 145 20.08 -12.38 3.80
N ASN A 146 19.93 -11.10 4.16
CA ASN A 146 20.03 -9.97 3.22
C ASN A 146 21.39 -9.92 2.51
N PHE A 147 22.47 -10.43 3.12
CA PHE A 147 23.80 -10.48 2.49
C PHE A 147 23.86 -11.40 1.26
N ILE A 148 23.00 -12.43 1.22
CA ILE A 148 23.05 -13.52 0.23
C ILE A 148 21.83 -13.48 -0.70
N THR A 149 20.81 -12.68 -0.38
CA THR A 149 19.57 -12.60 -1.14
C THR A 149 19.56 -11.43 -2.13
N PRO A 150 18.95 -11.59 -3.32
CA PRO A 150 18.78 -10.50 -4.28
C PRO A 150 18.12 -9.28 -3.64
N VAL A 151 18.56 -8.07 -4.01
CA VAL A 151 18.05 -6.79 -3.48
C VAL A 151 16.51 -6.68 -3.53
N LYS A 152 15.87 -7.33 -4.52
CA LYS A 152 14.40 -7.40 -4.67
C LYS A 152 13.67 -8.14 -3.54
N LEU A 153 14.38 -8.96 -2.76
CA LEU A 153 13.85 -9.76 -1.65
C LEU A 153 14.29 -9.23 -0.28
N GLN A 154 15.15 -8.20 -0.25
CA GLN A 154 15.60 -7.61 0.99
C GLN A 154 14.47 -6.83 1.67
N GLY A 155 14.36 -6.97 2.98
CA GLY A 155 13.42 -6.19 3.77
C GLY A 155 13.81 -4.70 3.78
N ILE A 156 12.80 -3.83 3.78
CA ILE A 156 12.98 -2.38 3.92
C ILE A 156 12.47 -1.93 5.29
N GLU A 157 13.24 -1.06 5.93
CA GLU A 157 12.87 -0.47 7.20
C GLU A 157 11.79 0.62 6.98
N VAL A 158 10.78 0.67 7.85
CA VAL A 158 9.57 1.48 7.64
C VAL A 158 9.89 2.97 7.52
N THR A 159 10.85 3.50 8.31
CA THR A 159 11.19 4.93 8.20
C THR A 159 11.89 5.23 6.88
N THR A 160 12.77 4.36 6.42
CA THR A 160 13.39 4.44 5.09
C THR A 160 12.34 4.42 3.97
N LEU A 161 11.34 3.52 4.06
CA LEU A 161 10.25 3.46 3.09
C LEU A 161 9.45 4.75 3.08
N ALA A 162 9.06 5.28 4.25
CA ALA A 162 8.32 6.53 4.36
C ALA A 162 9.09 7.71 3.74
N GLN A 163 10.39 7.81 4.01
CA GLN A 163 11.25 8.84 3.40
C GLN A 163 11.27 8.73 1.87
N LYS A 164 11.33 7.51 1.32
CA LYS A 164 11.26 7.29 -0.14
C LYS A 164 9.91 7.71 -0.71
N MET A 165 8.81 7.40 -0.02
CA MET A 165 7.46 7.81 -0.45
C MET A 165 7.35 9.33 -0.54
N ILE A 166 7.79 10.05 0.50
CA ILE A 166 7.77 11.53 0.54
C ILE A 166 8.60 12.12 -0.61
N LYS A 167 9.82 11.61 -0.82
CA LYS A 167 10.70 12.10 -1.88
C LYS A 167 10.11 11.90 -3.28
N ALA A 168 9.38 10.80 -3.48
CA ALA A 168 8.78 10.46 -4.77
C ALA A 168 7.59 11.35 -5.16
N THR A 169 7.00 12.05 -4.18
CA THR A 169 5.84 12.95 -4.35
C THR A 169 6.19 14.43 -4.30
N ASN A 170 7.47 14.79 -4.14
CA ASN A 170 7.89 16.19 -4.24
C ASN A 170 7.75 16.65 -5.70
N LEU A 171 6.61 17.26 -6.01
CA LEU A 171 6.31 17.99 -7.25
C LEU A 171 6.76 19.44 -7.15
#